data_AF-A0A7V2QKF8-F1
#
_entry.id   AF-A0A7V2QKF8-F1
#
_cell.length_a   1.000
_cell.length_b   1.000
_cell.length_c   1.000
_cell.angle_alpha   90.00
_cell.angle_beta   90.00
_cell.angle_gamma   90.00
#
_symmetry.space_group_name_H-M   'P 1'
#
loop_
_entity.id
_entity.type
_entity.pdbx_description
1 polymer ?
#
loop_
_entity_poly.entity_id
_entity_poly.type
_entity_poly.pdbx_seq_one_letter_code
_entity_poly.pdbx_strand_id
1 'polypeptide(L)' 'MKVRRLGRCPRCGGNLFLDKDWSGWYEECLQCSFSRRVEKLDVHEKVIIQAVKERRC' A
#
# COMPACT_ATOMS: atom_id res chain seq x y z
N MET A 1 8.07 -5.91 -8.20
CA MET A 1 7.15 -4.98 -7.50
C MET A 1 7.36 -5.10 -5.99
N LYS A 2 7.52 -4.00 -5.24
CA LYS A 2 7.69 -4.04 -3.78
C LYS A 2 6.33 -3.80 -3.12
N VAL A 3 5.64 -4.87 -2.79
CA VAL A 3 4.34 -4.81 -2.10
C VAL A 3 4.59 -4.63 -0.60
N ARG A 4 4.03 -3.59 0.02
CA ARG A 4 4.18 -3.33 1.47
C ARG A 4 2.91 -3.73 2.21
N ARG A 5 3.08 -4.46 3.34
CA ARG A 5 1.98 -4.81 4.25
C ARG A 5 1.56 -3.55 5.02
N LEU A 6 0.33 -3.09 4.83
CA LEU A 6 -0.23 -1.91 5.54
C LEU A 6 -0.89 -2.28 6.86
N GLY A 7 -1.55 -3.44 6.92
CA GLY A 7 -2.35 -3.81 8.07
C GLY A 7 -3.16 -5.09 7.83
N ARG A 8 -4.25 -5.23 8.57
CA ARG A 8 -5.18 -6.36 8.43
C ARG A 8 -6.42 -5.97 7.63
N CYS A 9 -6.87 -6.89 6.79
CA CYS A 9 -8.08 -6.73 6.00
C CYS A 9 -9.31 -6.69 6.93
N PRO A 10 -10.20 -5.69 6.79
CA PRO A 10 -11.40 -5.60 7.62
C PRO A 10 -12.44 -6.68 7.30
N ARG A 11 -12.34 -7.35 6.14
CA ARG A 11 -13.29 -8.40 5.74
C ARG A 11 -12.93 -9.79 6.29
N CYS A 12 -11.66 -10.18 6.20
CA CYS A 12 -11.23 -11.54 6.53
C CYS A 12 -10.10 -11.60 7.58
N GLY A 13 -9.60 -10.47 8.06
CA GLY A 13 -8.44 -10.42 8.96
C GLY A 13 -7.09 -10.76 8.31
N GLY A 14 -7.08 -11.03 6.99
CA GLY A 14 -5.89 -11.33 6.21
C GLY A 14 -4.94 -10.14 6.04
N ASN A 15 -3.87 -10.31 5.27
CA ASN A 15 -2.91 -9.21 5.03
C ASN A 15 -3.45 -8.22 4.00
N LEU A 16 -3.30 -6.93 4.30
CA LEU A 16 -3.57 -5.84 3.38
C LEU A 16 -2.27 -5.31 2.77
N PHE A 17 -2.26 -5.13 1.47
CA PHE A 17 -1.10 -4.81 0.66
C PHE A 17 -1.31 -3.50 -0.09
N LEU A 18 -0.31 -2.61 -0.10
CA LEU A 18 -0.35 -1.39 -0.92
C LEU A 18 0.30 -1.65 -2.27
N ASP A 19 -0.41 -1.32 -3.36
CA ASP A 19 0.11 -1.34 -4.72
C ASP A 19 -0.28 -0.06 -5.48
N LYS A 20 0.33 0.14 -6.65
CA LYS A 20 0.13 1.29 -7.52
C LYS A 20 -0.04 0.86 -8.96
N ASP A 21 -1.17 1.25 -9.55
CA ASP A 21 -1.43 1.13 -10.97
C ASP A 21 -1.45 2.51 -11.65
N TRP A 22 -1.75 2.52 -12.95
CA TRP A 22 -1.95 3.72 -13.76
C TRP A 22 -2.97 4.70 -13.16
N SER A 23 -3.96 4.17 -12.42
CA SER A 23 -5.02 4.97 -11.78
C SER A 23 -4.65 5.52 -10.40
N GLY A 24 -3.48 5.19 -9.86
CA GLY A 24 -3.01 5.63 -8.55
C GLY A 24 -2.78 4.50 -7.56
N TRP A 25 -2.70 4.85 -6.27
CA TRP A 25 -2.47 3.93 -5.18
C TRP A 25 -3.76 3.24 -4.71
N TYR A 26 -3.66 1.97 -4.39
CA TYR A 26 -4.75 1.19 -3.81
C TYR A 26 -4.22 0.17 -2.82
N GLU A 27 -5.07 -0.18 -1.87
CA GLU A 27 -4.83 -1.25 -0.93
C GLU A 27 -5.68 -2.47 -1.31
N GLU A 28 -5.07 -3.65 -1.33
CA GLU A 28 -5.71 -4.91 -1.72
C GLU A 28 -5.41 -6.04 -0.71
N CYS A 29 -6.39 -6.89 -0.46
CA CYS A 29 -6.22 -8.16 0.23
C CYS A 29 -6.31 -9.34 -0.74
N LEU A 30 -5.19 -10.03 -0.95
CA LEU A 30 -5.09 -11.19 -1.83
C LEU A 30 -5.89 -12.41 -1.37
N GLN A 31 -6.35 -12.45 -0.11
CA GLN A 31 -7.11 -13.59 0.42
C GLN A 31 -8.62 -13.50 0.17
N CYS A 32 -9.18 -12.31 0.03
CA CYS A 32 -10.63 -12.12 -0.13
C CYS A 32 -11.00 -11.10 -1.22
N SER A 33 -10.00 -10.66 -2.01
CA SER A 33 -10.15 -9.68 -3.08
C SER A 33 -10.78 -8.35 -2.64
N PHE A 34 -10.61 -7.99 -1.36
CA PHE A 34 -10.99 -6.65 -0.89
C PHE A 34 -10.01 -5.63 -1.46
N SER A 35 -10.51 -4.64 -2.20
CA SER A 35 -9.70 -3.54 -2.72
C SER A 35 -10.32 -2.18 -2.37
N ARG A 36 -9.47 -1.20 -2.10
CA ARG A 36 -9.87 0.18 -1.82
C ARG A 36 -8.87 1.16 -2.40
N ARG A 37 -9.38 2.19 -3.08
CA ARG A 37 -8.56 3.30 -3.58
C ARG A 37 -8.05 4.15 -2.41
N VAL A 38 -6.77 4.48 -2.44
CA VAL A 38 -6.15 5.37 -1.45
C VAL A 38 -6.06 6.75 -2.07
N GLU A 39 -7.07 7.59 -1.82
CA GLU A 39 -7.17 8.96 -2.37
C GLU A 39 -6.23 9.94 -1.67
N LYS A 40 -5.85 9.61 -0.44
CA LYS A 40 -4.98 10.40 0.43
C LYS A 40 -4.04 9.45 1.14
N LEU A 41 -2.73 9.59 0.89
CA LEU A 41 -1.69 8.94 1.71
C LEU A 41 -1.59 9.67 3.07
N ASP A 42 -2.71 9.93 3.74
CA ASP A 42 -2.79 10.69 4.99
C ASP A 42 -2.41 9.85 6.23
N VAL A 43 -1.80 8.67 6.03
CA VAL A 43 -1.35 7.82 7.15
C VAL A 43 0.02 7.23 6.79
N HIS A 44 1.07 7.70 7.47
CA HIS A 44 2.49 7.35 7.33
C HIS A 44 3.31 8.08 6.25
N GLU A 45 3.31 9.41 6.33
CA GLU A 45 4.33 10.31 5.76
C GLU A 45 5.79 9.85 6.01
N LYS A 46 6.05 8.98 7.00
CA LYS A 46 7.39 8.48 7.31
C LYS A 46 7.90 7.32 6.42
N VAL A 47 7.04 6.61 5.69
CA VAL A 47 7.45 5.37 4.99
C VAL A 47 7.74 5.58 3.50
N ILE A 48 7.11 6.57 2.88
CA ILE A 48 7.28 6.87 1.44
C ILE A 48 8.61 7.59 1.18
N ILE A 49 9.04 8.51 2.04
CA ILE A 49 10.24 9.33 1.82
C ILE A 49 11.55 8.53 1.94
N GLN A 50 11.55 7.43 2.69
CA GLN A 50 12.76 6.64 2.92
C GLN A 50 13.15 5.76 1.71
N ALA A 51 12.22 5.45 0.80
CA ALA A 51 12.50 4.63 -0.38
C ALA A 51 13.08 5.41 -1.57
N VAL A 52 12.97 6.74 -1.57
CA VAL A 52 13.46 7.60 -2.66
C VAL A 52 14.89 8.11 -2.38
N LYS A 53 15.38 8.02 -1.13
CA LYS A 53 16.68 8.60 -0.74
C LYS A 53 17.92 7.75 -1.04
N GLU A 54 17.81 6.46 -1.34
CA GLU A 54 18.98 5.58 -1.60
C GLU A 54 19.23 5.30 -3.10
N ARG A 55 18.98 6.30 -3.95
CA ARG A 55 19.43 6.29 -5.36
C ARG A 55 19.97 7.64 -5.80
N ARG A 56 20.92 8.18 -5.04
CA ARG A 56 21.86 9.17 -5.56
C ARG A 56 23.27 8.61 -5.44
N CYS A 57 23.81 8.27 -6.62
CA CYS A 57 25.20 8.00 -6.99
C CYS A 57 25.94 6.89 -6.22
#